data_AF-L0RV25-F1
#
_entry.id   AF-L0RV25-F1
#
_cell.length_a   1.000
_cell.length_b   1.000
_cell.length_c   1.000
_cell.angle_alpha   90.00
_cell.angle_beta   90.00
_cell.angle_gamma   90.00
#
_symmetry.space_group_name_H-M   'P 1'
#
loop_
_entity.id
_entity.type
_entity.pdbx_description
1 polymer ?
#
loop_
_entity_poly.entity_id
_entity_poly.type
_entity_poly.pdbx_seq_one_letter_code
_entity_poly.pdbx_strand_id
1 'polypeptide(L)'
;MNKYKKIFSGLGLLSISTLIGASVVACARKPKPSDSSTEGIDQNNNQGNSTTPEQEKPETPKEGAPAPNVPSTPTPEMPKDTPKQNGNTGQSNDSKGNTQDQNKGEAGKNDSKQEDKPAPTPQLPEPKVTVETKSMELLMKIEKLPYPAEKAPAKEKLRKMLESIKVQGDDNADNDKKIEKLNEFDKQLDQIKLKLDEVISNINKLPYPEKDIKLDKNKEKSAKDKFKEKLNDKSTVNEISSVLPSDWEAKIKKYNDVLSSLSSLLNNSQITNLKKGFLQTDNSIGEGRTESLLIFNIYETARRSGFIPKIDSLSKLSKENKDKFKKQADEIKDNQSQNHGKNIEWLIENVKKLNSILKNAQDEDKKPHSSQGA
;
A
#
# COMPACT_ATOMS: atom_id res chain seq x y z
N MET A 1 -41.48 -18.14 -41.95
CA MET A 1 -40.33 -17.40 -41.38
C MET A 1 -39.17 -18.39 -41.27
N ASN A 2 -38.41 -18.60 -42.35
CA ASN A 2 -37.13 -17.94 -42.67
C ASN A 2 -36.08 -18.00 -41.55
N LYS A 3 -35.05 -18.85 -41.79
CA LYS A 3 -33.60 -18.66 -41.56
C LYS A 3 -33.22 -18.41 -40.08
N TYR A 4 -32.43 -19.24 -39.40
CA TYR A 4 -31.00 -19.48 -39.63
C TYR A 4 -30.55 -20.86 -39.12
N LYS A 5 -29.69 -21.50 -39.90
CA LYS A 5 -29.18 -22.86 -39.77
C LYS A 5 -27.65 -22.74 -39.81
N LYS A 6 -26.95 -23.20 -38.77
CA LYS A 6 -25.47 -23.33 -38.63
C LYS A 6 -24.74 -21.96 -38.60
N ILE A 7 -23.64 -21.71 -37.89
CA ILE A 7 -22.41 -22.51 -37.74
C ILE A 7 -21.73 -22.10 -36.41
N PHE A 8 -21.59 -23.03 -35.45
CA PHE A 8 -20.50 -23.03 -34.46
C PHE A 8 -19.77 -24.36 -34.66
N SER A 9 -18.70 -24.32 -35.42
CA SER A 9 -17.77 -25.43 -35.62
C SER A 9 -16.37 -24.86 -35.65
N GLY A 10 -15.55 -25.23 -34.66
CA GLY A 10 -14.21 -24.69 -34.41
C GLY A 10 -13.89 -24.67 -32.91
N LEU A 11 -14.04 -25.79 -32.18
CA LEU A 11 -13.00 -26.80 -31.91
C LEU A 11 -12.08 -26.38 -30.75
N GLY A 12 -12.22 -27.05 -29.59
CA GLY A 12 -11.30 -26.88 -28.44
C GLY A 12 -11.82 -27.34 -27.07
N LEU A 13 -12.69 -28.36 -26.99
CA LEU A 13 -13.02 -29.03 -25.73
C LEU A 13 -11.92 -30.06 -25.41
N LEU A 14 -11.08 -29.80 -24.39
CA LEU A 14 -10.34 -30.87 -23.73
C LEU A 14 -11.23 -31.46 -22.63
N SER A 15 -11.67 -32.69 -22.89
CA SER A 15 -12.53 -33.50 -22.03
C SER A 15 -11.83 -33.91 -20.74
N ILE A 16 -12.50 -33.65 -19.61
CA ILE A 16 -12.28 -34.33 -18.34
C ILE A 16 -12.95 -35.71 -18.48
N SER A 17 -12.19 -36.79 -18.30
CA SER A 17 -12.76 -38.11 -18.12
C SER A 17 -12.11 -38.80 -16.93
N THR A 18 -12.96 -38.97 -15.93
CA THR A 18 -12.83 -39.70 -14.68
C THR A 18 -12.41 -41.16 -14.92
N LEU A 19 -11.43 -41.65 -14.15
CA LEU A 19 -11.28 -43.08 -13.92
C LEU A 19 -11.20 -43.33 -12.41
N ILE A 20 -12.30 -43.86 -11.87
CA ILE A 20 -12.41 -44.45 -10.54
C ILE A 20 -12.09 -45.94 -10.69
N GLY A 21 -11.17 -46.44 -9.88
CA GLY A 21 -10.88 -47.86 -9.72
C GLY A 21 -10.32 -48.10 -8.32
N ALA A 22 -11.15 -48.64 -7.44
CA ALA A 22 -10.87 -48.92 -6.04
C ALA A 22 -9.76 -49.96 -5.85
N SER A 23 -9.03 -49.88 -4.73
CA SER A 23 -8.86 -51.01 -3.80
C SER A 23 -8.34 -50.54 -2.45
N VAL A 24 -9.15 -50.82 -1.44
CA VAL A 24 -8.91 -50.66 -0.02
C VAL A 24 -8.16 -51.91 0.47
N VAL A 25 -7.08 -51.75 1.23
CA VAL A 25 -6.68 -52.76 2.23
C VAL A 25 -6.29 -52.04 3.51
N ALA A 26 -7.28 -51.87 4.39
CA ALA A 26 -7.07 -51.64 5.81
C ALA A 26 -7.08 -53.00 6.51
N CYS A 27 -5.97 -53.37 7.15
CA CYS A 27 -5.99 -54.43 8.15
C CYS A 27 -6.51 -53.84 9.47
N ALA A 28 -7.82 -53.94 9.68
CA ALA A 28 -8.43 -53.85 11.00
C ALA A 28 -8.63 -55.28 11.52
N ARG A 29 -7.95 -55.64 12.62
CA ARG A 29 -8.35 -56.78 13.45
C ARG A 29 -9.51 -56.35 14.36
N LYS A 30 -10.50 -57.22 14.46
CA LYS A 30 -11.73 -57.10 15.27
C LYS A 30 -11.93 -58.45 15.99
N PRO A 31 -12.88 -58.57 16.94
CA PRO A 31 -12.73 -58.40 18.40
C PRO A 31 -13.05 -59.70 19.16
N LYS A 32 -13.15 -59.67 20.51
CA LYS A 32 -14.31 -60.21 21.30
C LYS A 32 -14.13 -60.05 22.83
N PRO A 33 -15.23 -60.18 23.63
CA PRO A 33 -15.51 -59.46 24.87
C PRO A 33 -15.55 -60.35 26.13
N SER A 34 -15.62 -59.71 27.31
CA SER A 34 -16.22 -60.21 28.57
C SER A 34 -15.93 -59.16 29.65
N ASP A 35 -16.96 -58.44 30.12
CA ASP A 35 -17.71 -58.69 31.35
C ASP A 35 -17.02 -58.17 32.63
N SER A 36 -17.86 -57.50 33.44
CA SER A 36 -17.80 -57.47 34.91
C SER A 36 -16.65 -56.68 35.56
N SER A 37 -16.78 -55.99 36.69
CA SER A 37 -17.83 -55.47 37.55
C SER A 37 -17.07 -54.65 38.62
N THR A 38 -17.79 -53.80 39.34
CA THR A 38 -17.55 -53.43 40.76
C THR A 38 -16.27 -52.71 41.20
N GLU A 39 -16.52 -51.56 41.84
CA GLU A 39 -16.07 -51.17 43.20
C GLU A 39 -14.58 -51.04 43.55
N GLY A 40 -14.36 -50.11 44.49
CA GLY A 40 -13.23 -50.16 45.41
C GLY A 40 -12.27 -49.00 45.20
N ILE A 41 -12.50 -47.82 45.78
CA ILE A 41 -12.13 -47.48 47.17
C ILE A 41 -10.62 -47.27 47.32
N ASP A 42 -10.33 -46.02 47.69
CA ASP A 42 -9.38 -45.55 48.68
C ASP A 42 -7.91 -45.23 48.40
N GLN A 43 -7.60 -44.08 48.99
CA GLN A 43 -6.44 -43.72 49.80
C GLN A 43 -5.14 -43.43 49.06
N ASN A 44 -4.71 -42.17 49.01
CA ASN A 44 -4.22 -41.31 50.10
C ASN A 44 -2.74 -41.55 50.41
N ASN A 45 -2.01 -40.43 50.50
CA ASN A 45 -0.68 -40.25 51.08
C ASN A 45 0.50 -40.94 50.35
N ASN A 46 1.70 -40.37 50.24
CA ASN A 46 2.27 -39.19 50.88
C ASN A 46 3.52 -38.71 50.12
N GLN A 47 3.84 -37.42 50.27
CA GLN A 47 5.17 -36.82 50.46
C GLN A 47 6.44 -37.40 49.78
N GLY A 48 7.22 -36.49 49.17
CA GLY A 48 8.68 -36.49 49.38
C GLY A 48 9.56 -35.90 48.29
N ASN A 49 10.12 -34.71 48.57
CA ASN A 49 11.40 -34.14 48.13
C ASN A 49 11.70 -33.90 46.63
N SER A 50 12.00 -32.67 46.19
CA SER A 50 13.22 -31.86 46.39
C SER A 50 14.31 -32.14 45.35
N THR A 51 14.58 -31.16 44.48
CA THR A 51 15.83 -30.39 44.41
C THR A 51 15.93 -29.58 43.11
N THR A 52 16.32 -28.32 43.26
CA THR A 52 16.69 -27.33 42.23
C THR A 52 18.15 -27.55 41.78
N PRO A 53 18.52 -27.19 40.54
CA PRO A 53 19.89 -26.81 40.23
C PRO A 53 20.03 -25.33 39.80
N GLU A 54 21.05 -24.67 40.39
CA GLU A 54 21.59 -23.37 40.00
C GLU A 54 22.27 -23.40 38.63
N GLN A 55 22.18 -22.29 37.89
CA GLN A 55 22.98 -21.98 36.71
C GLN A 55 23.92 -20.81 37.03
N GLU A 56 25.22 -21.05 36.88
CA GLU A 56 26.25 -20.01 36.81
C GLU A 56 26.44 -19.48 35.38
N LYS A 57 26.93 -18.24 35.31
CA LYS A 57 27.17 -17.38 34.14
C LYS A 57 28.67 -16.94 34.21
N PRO A 58 29.15 -16.04 33.32
CA PRO A 58 29.67 -16.16 31.95
C PRO A 58 31.22 -16.00 31.89
N GLU A 59 31.82 -16.10 30.69
CA GLU A 59 33.01 -15.29 30.35
C GLU A 59 33.25 -15.15 28.83
N THR A 60 33.82 -14.01 28.43
CA THR A 60 34.42 -13.65 27.12
C THR A 60 35.81 -13.07 27.40
N PRO A 61 36.83 -13.13 26.50
CA PRO A 61 37.15 -11.92 25.68
C PRO A 61 37.97 -12.09 24.35
N LYS A 62 37.88 -11.05 23.48
CA LYS A 62 38.90 -10.41 22.57
C LYS A 62 39.50 -11.20 21.38
N GLU A 63 40.03 -10.63 20.26
CA GLU A 63 40.19 -9.32 19.58
C GLU A 63 40.96 -9.60 18.26
N GLY A 64 40.83 -8.80 17.18
CA GLY A 64 41.81 -8.78 16.06
C GLY A 64 41.29 -8.55 14.64
N ALA A 65 41.67 -7.41 14.03
CA ALA A 65 41.65 -7.15 12.59
C ALA A 65 43.04 -7.45 11.98
N PRO A 66 43.12 -7.77 10.66
CA PRO A 66 43.70 -6.80 9.72
C PRO A 66 43.08 -6.81 8.29
N ALA A 67 43.27 -5.72 7.56
CA ALA A 67 43.27 -5.63 6.08
C ALA A 67 44.69 -5.17 5.64
N PRO A 68 45.11 -5.12 4.34
CA PRO A 68 44.40 -5.33 3.06
C PRO A 68 45.18 -6.20 2.02
N ASN A 69 44.59 -6.54 0.87
CA ASN A 69 45.33 -6.74 -0.40
C ASN A 69 44.40 -6.68 -1.63
N VAL A 70 44.87 -5.98 -2.67
CA VAL A 70 44.28 -5.69 -4.00
C VAL A 70 45.02 -6.54 -5.05
N PRO A 71 44.39 -7.00 -6.16
CA PRO A 71 44.53 -6.36 -7.49
C PRO A 71 43.23 -6.46 -8.33
N SER A 72 42.94 -5.76 -9.43
CA SER A 72 43.39 -4.57 -10.16
C SER A 72 42.28 -4.32 -11.21
N THR A 73 42.05 -3.07 -11.57
CA THR A 73 41.09 -2.61 -12.62
C THR A 73 41.58 -2.95 -14.05
N PRO A 74 40.75 -2.69 -15.09
CA PRO A 74 40.86 -1.39 -15.74
C PRO A 74 39.51 -0.70 -16.06
N THR A 75 39.58 0.62 -15.93
CA THR A 75 38.62 1.68 -16.26
C THR A 75 38.48 1.88 -17.78
N PRO A 76 37.36 2.43 -18.27
CA PRO A 76 37.38 3.30 -19.45
C PRO A 76 37.14 4.78 -19.07
N GLU A 77 38.01 5.63 -19.61
CA GLU A 77 38.12 7.06 -19.40
C GLU A 77 36.92 7.88 -19.90
N MET A 78 36.56 8.93 -19.16
CA MET A 78 35.94 10.13 -19.73
C MET A 78 37.04 11.15 -20.06
N PRO A 79 36.97 11.88 -21.18
CA PRO A 79 37.69 13.12 -21.34
C PRO A 79 36.89 14.29 -20.74
N LYS A 80 37.48 15.00 -19.79
CA LYS A 80 37.22 16.42 -19.56
C LYS A 80 38.31 17.19 -20.30
N ASP A 81 37.90 18.16 -21.12
CA ASP A 81 38.71 19.35 -21.34
C ASP A 81 37.80 20.59 -21.52
N THR A 82 38.11 21.59 -20.70
CA THR A 82 37.87 23.04 -20.81
C THR A 82 39.06 23.64 -20.04
N PRO A 83 39.59 24.86 -20.32
CA PRO A 83 38.82 26.08 -20.64
C PRO A 83 39.54 27.15 -21.53
N LYS A 84 38.80 28.19 -21.97
CA LYS A 84 38.94 29.61 -21.50
C LYS A 84 38.35 30.67 -22.45
N GLN A 85 37.57 31.56 -21.83
CA GLN A 85 37.43 33.03 -22.02
C GLN A 85 36.95 33.54 -23.41
N ASN A 86 36.13 34.59 -23.55
CA ASN A 86 36.07 35.85 -22.82
C ASN A 86 34.82 36.69 -23.22
N GLY A 87 34.34 37.57 -22.32
CA GLY A 87 33.66 38.85 -22.61
C GLY A 87 32.13 38.83 -22.82
N ASN A 88 31.30 39.33 -21.89
CA ASN A 88 30.82 40.74 -21.78
C ASN A 88 30.18 41.26 -23.09
N THR A 89 29.00 41.90 -23.18
CA THR A 89 28.07 42.61 -22.29
C THR A 89 26.80 42.78 -23.17
N GLY A 90 25.56 42.61 -22.72
CA GLY A 90 24.76 43.64 -22.04
C GLY A 90 24.25 44.74 -22.99
N GLN A 91 22.91 44.87 -23.06
CA GLN A 91 22.11 46.04 -23.51
C GLN A 91 22.13 46.40 -25.00
N SER A 92 21.12 47.05 -25.61
CA SER A 92 19.68 47.27 -25.39
C SER A 92 19.24 48.21 -26.53
N ASN A 93 18.03 48.02 -27.03
CA ASN A 93 17.09 49.04 -27.52
C ASN A 93 17.41 50.08 -28.63
N ASP A 94 16.40 50.19 -29.49
CA ASP A 94 15.83 51.40 -30.11
C ASP A 94 16.60 52.19 -31.17
N SER A 95 16.03 52.21 -32.39
CA SER A 95 15.58 53.41 -33.14
C SER A 95 15.61 53.18 -34.65
N LYS A 96 14.44 53.24 -35.31
CA LYS A 96 13.93 54.42 -36.04
C LYS A 96 14.83 54.91 -37.18
N GLY A 97 14.24 54.91 -38.38
CA GLY A 97 14.19 56.15 -39.17
C GLY A 97 14.79 56.11 -40.57
N ASN A 98 13.88 56.18 -41.53
CA ASN A 98 13.91 56.99 -42.76
C ASN A 98 14.85 56.67 -43.93
N THR A 99 14.21 56.26 -45.04
CA THR A 99 14.04 57.01 -46.30
C THR A 99 15.15 58.01 -46.68
N GLN A 100 15.77 57.84 -47.86
CA GLN A 100 15.41 58.58 -49.09
C GLN A 100 16.54 58.57 -50.16
N ASP A 101 16.12 58.29 -51.41
CA ASP A 101 16.60 58.68 -52.75
C ASP A 101 18.08 59.08 -53.04
N GLN A 102 18.66 58.54 -54.12
CA GLN A 102 18.60 59.15 -55.48
C GLN A 102 19.52 58.44 -56.52
N ASN A 103 18.88 58.01 -57.61
CA ASN A 103 19.22 58.05 -59.05
C ASN A 103 20.67 58.22 -59.57
N LYS A 104 21.06 57.28 -60.47
CA LYS A 104 21.68 57.46 -61.81
C LYS A 104 21.85 56.04 -62.40
N GLY A 105 21.34 55.60 -63.53
CA GLY A 105 20.89 56.23 -64.76
C GLY A 105 21.69 55.57 -65.89
N GLU A 106 21.11 54.65 -66.67
CA GLU A 106 21.45 54.46 -68.08
C GLU A 106 20.47 53.52 -68.80
N ALA A 107 20.22 53.85 -70.06
CA ALA A 107 19.18 53.35 -70.92
C ALA A 107 19.57 52.05 -71.63
N GLY A 108 18.58 51.19 -71.87
CA GLY A 108 18.70 50.05 -72.77
C GLY A 108 17.34 49.44 -73.08
N LYS A 109 16.78 49.78 -74.25
CA LYS A 109 15.60 49.15 -74.85
C LYS A 109 15.88 47.68 -75.18
N ASN A 110 14.95 46.77 -74.88
CA ASN A 110 14.41 45.84 -75.87
C ASN A 110 13.22 45.03 -75.32
N ASP A 111 12.24 44.87 -76.21
CA ASP A 111 11.00 44.13 -76.03
C ASP A 111 11.22 42.62 -75.86
N SER A 112 10.44 41.98 -74.98
CA SER A 112 9.71 40.72 -75.30
C SER A 112 8.89 40.20 -74.13
N LYS A 113 7.65 39.80 -74.47
CA LYS A 113 6.66 39.10 -73.66
C LYS A 113 7.21 37.86 -72.96
N GLN A 114 6.92 37.70 -71.67
CA GLN A 114 6.40 36.44 -71.12
C GLN A 114 5.70 36.71 -69.78
N GLU A 115 4.38 36.51 -69.72
CA GLU A 115 3.65 36.42 -68.46
C GLU A 115 4.00 35.07 -67.81
N ASP A 116 4.93 35.08 -66.86
CA ASP A 116 5.14 33.94 -65.99
C ASP A 116 4.04 33.91 -64.92
N LYS A 117 3.18 32.90 -65.01
CA LYS A 117 2.34 32.45 -63.89
C LYS A 117 3.25 32.21 -62.68
N PRO A 118 2.89 32.64 -61.46
CA PRO A 118 3.63 32.24 -60.27
C PRO A 118 3.55 30.72 -60.13
N ALA A 119 4.71 30.07 -60.12
CA ALA A 119 4.85 28.67 -59.75
C ALA A 119 4.21 28.47 -58.37
N PRO A 120 3.43 27.39 -58.14
CA PRO A 120 2.94 27.09 -56.81
C PRO A 120 4.15 26.84 -55.91
N THR A 121 4.26 27.64 -54.85
CA THR A 121 5.20 27.42 -53.75
C THR A 121 5.05 25.97 -53.30
N PRO A 122 6.13 25.16 -53.24
CA PRO A 122 6.05 23.83 -52.67
C PRO A 122 5.51 23.98 -51.24
N GLN A 123 4.32 23.45 -50.98
CA GLN A 123 3.90 23.22 -49.61
C GLN A 123 4.98 22.32 -48.99
N LEU A 124 5.70 22.84 -48.00
CA LEU A 124 6.52 22.01 -47.13
C LEU A 124 5.57 20.90 -46.63
N PRO A 125 5.84 19.61 -46.90
CA PRO A 125 5.01 18.56 -46.34
C PRO A 125 5.05 18.70 -44.82
N GLU A 126 3.88 18.73 -44.19
CA GLU A 126 3.78 18.67 -42.73
C GLU A 126 4.64 17.50 -42.22
N PRO A 127 5.41 17.67 -41.12
CA PRO A 127 6.30 16.63 -40.65
C PRO A 127 5.49 15.36 -40.36
N LYS A 128 5.69 14.33 -41.19
CA LYS A 128 5.02 13.03 -41.05
C LYS A 128 5.40 12.44 -39.69
N VAL A 129 4.41 12.26 -38.81
CA VAL A 129 4.62 11.61 -37.51
C VAL A 129 5.12 10.19 -37.77
N THR A 130 6.36 9.92 -37.40
CA THR A 130 6.95 8.57 -37.50
C THR A 130 6.71 7.78 -36.23
N VAL A 131 6.76 6.45 -36.34
CA VAL A 131 6.67 5.53 -35.19
C VAL A 131 7.75 5.84 -34.15
N GLU A 132 8.96 6.19 -34.60
CA GLU A 132 10.10 6.54 -33.77
C GLU A 132 9.85 7.83 -32.98
N THR A 133 9.40 8.88 -33.67
CA THR A 133 9.13 10.19 -33.05
C THR A 133 8.06 10.07 -31.98
N LYS A 134 6.95 9.38 -32.29
CA LYS A 134 5.86 9.16 -31.33
C LYS A 134 6.31 8.28 -30.15
N SER A 135 7.14 7.27 -30.40
CA SER A 135 7.67 6.41 -29.33
C SER A 135 8.58 7.18 -28.37
N MET A 136 9.44 8.07 -28.87
CA MET A 136 10.29 8.91 -28.02
C MET A 136 9.47 9.87 -27.15
N GLU A 137 8.41 10.46 -27.71
CA GLU A 137 7.46 11.28 -26.95
C GLU A 137 6.81 10.47 -25.81
N LEU A 138 6.31 9.27 -26.11
CA LEU A 138 5.67 8.38 -25.13
C LEU A 138 6.65 7.90 -24.05
N LEU A 139 7.91 7.66 -24.41
CA LEU A 139 8.96 7.32 -23.45
C LEU A 139 9.16 8.47 -22.44
N MET A 140 9.25 9.71 -22.92
CA MET A 140 9.34 10.89 -22.04
C MET A 140 8.09 11.04 -21.16
N LYS A 141 6.90 10.70 -21.69
CA LYS A 141 5.66 10.71 -20.93
C LYS A 141 5.67 9.68 -19.81
N ILE A 142 6.16 8.47 -20.06
CA ILE A 142 6.34 7.41 -19.04
C ILE A 142 7.28 7.89 -17.92
N GLU A 143 8.41 8.53 -18.26
CA GLU A 143 9.35 9.03 -17.24
C GLU A 143 8.73 10.07 -16.31
N LYS A 144 7.86 10.93 -16.88
CA LYS A 144 7.17 12.02 -16.17
C LYS A 144 5.94 11.56 -15.39
N LEU A 145 5.55 10.28 -15.44
CA LEU A 145 4.43 9.79 -14.63
C LEU A 145 4.72 9.96 -13.13
N PRO A 146 3.73 10.42 -12.34
CA PRO A 146 3.91 10.85 -10.95
C PRO A 146 3.95 9.66 -9.96
N TYR A 147 4.69 8.60 -10.29
CA TYR A 147 4.90 7.50 -9.36
C TYR A 147 5.73 7.96 -8.14
N PRO A 148 5.42 7.47 -6.93
CA PRO A 148 6.16 7.86 -5.72
C PRO A 148 7.65 7.55 -5.74
N ALA A 149 8.07 6.44 -6.37
CA ALA A 149 9.46 6.14 -6.62
C ALA A 149 9.88 6.59 -8.03
N GLU A 150 11.03 7.25 -8.12
CA GLU A 150 11.60 7.72 -9.40
C GLU A 150 11.79 6.55 -10.39
N LYS A 151 12.35 5.44 -9.90
CA LYS A 151 12.57 4.18 -10.63
C LYS A 151 11.51 3.12 -10.31
N ALA A 152 10.23 3.51 -10.36
CA ALA A 152 9.11 2.60 -10.09
C ALA A 152 9.06 1.43 -11.11
N PRO A 153 8.88 0.16 -10.67
CA PRO A 153 8.75 -0.99 -11.57
C PRO A 153 7.62 -0.87 -12.60
N ALA A 154 6.55 -0.14 -12.28
CA ALA A 154 5.48 0.15 -13.22
C ALA A 154 5.95 0.92 -14.45
N LYS A 155 6.90 1.86 -14.31
CA LYS A 155 7.47 2.59 -15.46
C LYS A 155 8.16 1.62 -16.42
N GLU A 156 8.91 0.65 -15.89
CA GLU A 156 9.57 -0.38 -16.70
C GLU A 156 8.57 -1.28 -17.43
N LYS A 157 7.46 -1.66 -16.77
CA LYS A 157 6.37 -2.40 -17.44
C LYS A 157 5.79 -1.61 -18.61
N LEU A 158 5.55 -0.31 -18.43
CA LEU A 158 5.05 0.58 -19.48
C LEU A 158 6.05 0.74 -20.64
N ARG A 159 7.36 0.82 -20.36
CA ARG A 159 8.40 0.83 -21.41
C ARG A 159 8.38 -0.45 -22.24
N LYS A 160 8.22 -1.61 -21.59
CA LYS A 160 8.11 -2.91 -22.29
C LYS A 160 6.85 -3.00 -23.15
N MET A 161 5.73 -2.44 -22.69
CA MET A 161 4.50 -2.34 -23.49
C MET A 161 4.71 -1.47 -24.73
N LEU A 162 5.36 -0.31 -24.58
CA LEU A 162 5.72 0.57 -25.69
C LEU A 162 6.62 -0.14 -26.72
N GLU A 163 7.66 -0.84 -26.25
CA GLU A 163 8.55 -1.59 -27.15
C GLU A 163 7.82 -2.71 -27.88
N SER A 164 6.91 -3.41 -27.21
CA SER A 164 6.09 -4.45 -27.84
C SER A 164 5.20 -3.90 -28.95
N ILE A 165 4.71 -2.65 -28.85
CA ILE A 165 3.95 -1.99 -29.92
C ILE A 165 4.86 -1.67 -31.11
N LYS A 166 6.11 -1.25 -30.88
CA LYS A 166 7.09 -0.94 -31.95
C LYS A 166 7.44 -2.18 -32.79
N VAL A 167 7.68 -3.30 -32.10
CA VAL A 167 8.18 -4.56 -32.71
C VAL A 167 7.05 -5.47 -33.21
N GLN A 168 5.77 -5.16 -32.94
CA GLN A 168 4.65 -5.97 -33.44
C GLN A 168 4.48 -5.88 -34.97
N GLY A 169 4.76 -7.00 -35.66
CA GLY A 169 4.47 -7.27 -37.08
C GLY A 169 5.72 -7.47 -37.95
N ASP A 170 5.61 -8.26 -39.04
CA ASP A 170 6.63 -8.37 -40.09
C ASP A 170 7.03 -6.96 -40.58
N ASP A 171 8.25 -6.78 -41.08
CA ASP A 171 8.94 -5.51 -41.36
C ASP A 171 8.19 -4.48 -42.24
N ASN A 172 6.99 -4.80 -42.73
CA ASN A 172 6.06 -3.93 -43.47
C ASN A 172 4.65 -3.82 -42.85
N ALA A 173 4.48 -4.13 -41.56
CA ALA A 173 3.24 -3.91 -40.84
C ALA A 173 2.91 -2.40 -40.84
N ASP A 174 1.98 -2.04 -41.73
CA ASP A 174 1.28 -0.77 -41.90
C ASP A 174 1.56 0.22 -40.76
N ASN A 175 2.55 1.09 -40.97
CA ASN A 175 3.00 2.06 -39.96
C ASN A 175 1.85 2.87 -39.37
N ASP A 176 0.78 3.07 -40.15
CA ASP A 176 -0.44 3.75 -39.71
C ASP A 176 -1.13 3.00 -38.56
N LYS A 177 -1.17 1.65 -38.59
CA LYS A 177 -1.70 0.82 -37.48
C LYS A 177 -0.81 0.88 -36.25
N LYS A 178 0.51 0.96 -36.41
CA LYS A 178 1.44 1.13 -35.28
C LYS A 178 1.22 2.49 -34.63
N ILE A 179 1.11 3.55 -35.43
CA ILE A 179 0.80 4.91 -34.97
C ILE A 179 -0.55 4.94 -34.24
N GLU A 180 -1.58 4.27 -34.75
CA GLU A 180 -2.89 4.17 -34.08
C GLU A 180 -2.79 3.52 -32.70
N LYS A 181 -2.06 2.39 -32.58
CA LYS A 181 -1.81 1.74 -31.27
C LYS A 181 -1.01 2.63 -30.32
N LEU A 182 -0.01 3.36 -30.82
CA LEU A 182 0.76 4.32 -30.03
C LEU A 182 -0.13 5.48 -29.54
N ASN A 183 -1.06 5.96 -30.36
CA ASN A 183 -2.03 6.97 -29.95
C ASN A 183 -3.01 6.45 -28.88
N GLU A 184 -3.42 5.18 -28.96
CA GLU A 184 -4.25 4.58 -27.92
C GLU A 184 -3.47 4.40 -26.62
N PHE A 185 -2.21 3.96 -26.70
CA PHE A 185 -1.32 3.90 -25.54
C PHE A 185 -1.07 5.29 -24.93
N ASP A 186 -0.99 6.34 -25.74
CA ASP A 186 -0.88 7.73 -25.29
C ASP A 186 -2.05 8.14 -24.38
N LYS A 187 -3.28 7.80 -24.79
CA LYS A 187 -4.50 8.03 -23.99
C LYS A 187 -4.47 7.22 -22.70
N GLN A 188 -3.99 5.97 -22.74
CA GLN A 188 -3.84 5.15 -21.54
C GLN A 188 -2.85 5.78 -20.54
N LEU A 189 -1.74 6.34 -21.02
CA LEU A 189 -0.79 7.05 -20.17
C LEU A 189 -1.42 8.30 -19.52
N ASP A 190 -2.27 9.04 -20.24
CA ASP A 190 -3.02 10.16 -19.65
C ASP A 190 -3.98 9.71 -18.56
N GLN A 191 -4.73 8.63 -18.79
CA GLN A 191 -5.63 8.07 -17.79
C GLN A 191 -4.87 7.57 -16.56
N ILE A 192 -3.71 6.92 -16.75
CA ILE A 192 -2.82 6.51 -15.66
C ILE A 192 -2.36 7.72 -14.87
N LYS A 193 -1.89 8.79 -15.54
CA LYS A 193 -1.45 10.03 -14.88
C LYS A 193 -2.56 10.63 -14.02
N LEU A 194 -3.73 10.84 -14.61
CA LEU A 194 -4.90 11.40 -13.92
C LEU A 194 -5.27 10.56 -12.69
N LYS A 195 -5.28 9.23 -12.83
CA LYS A 195 -5.61 8.33 -11.72
C LYS A 195 -4.55 8.32 -10.63
N LEU A 196 -3.26 8.38 -10.99
CA LEU A 196 -2.18 8.50 -10.01
C LEU A 196 -2.30 9.80 -9.21
N ASP A 197 -2.49 10.93 -9.89
CA ASP A 197 -2.66 12.24 -9.25
C ASP A 197 -3.84 12.24 -8.27
N GLU A 198 -4.98 11.67 -8.70
CA GLU A 198 -6.18 11.51 -7.87
C GLU A 198 -5.91 10.66 -6.62
N VAL A 199 -5.36 9.44 -6.79
CA VAL A 199 -5.14 8.50 -5.69
C VAL A 199 -4.08 9.04 -4.72
N ILE A 200 -2.98 9.64 -5.21
CA ILE A 200 -1.96 10.27 -4.37
C ILE A 200 -2.55 11.43 -3.56
N SER A 201 -3.38 12.27 -4.19
CA SER A 201 -4.10 13.34 -3.51
C SER A 201 -5.00 12.81 -2.40
N ASN A 202 -5.79 11.75 -2.68
CA ASN A 202 -6.66 11.12 -1.70
C ASN A 202 -5.88 10.49 -0.54
N ILE A 203 -4.75 9.82 -0.81
CA ILE A 203 -3.85 9.28 0.23
C ILE A 203 -3.34 10.41 1.14
N ASN A 204 -2.90 11.53 0.57
CA ASN A 204 -2.39 12.67 1.34
C ASN A 204 -3.45 13.27 2.27
N LYS A 205 -4.72 13.28 1.83
CA LYS A 205 -5.88 13.80 2.58
C LYS A 205 -6.39 12.87 3.68
N LEU A 206 -5.90 11.62 3.76
CA LEU A 206 -6.38 10.68 4.78
C LEU A 206 -6.21 11.26 6.21
N PRO A 207 -7.26 11.22 7.05
CA PRO A 207 -7.29 11.93 8.32
C PRO A 207 -6.61 11.15 9.46
N TYR A 208 -5.39 10.66 9.26
CA TYR A 208 -4.61 10.02 10.32
C TYR A 208 -4.19 11.02 11.41
N PRO A 209 -3.96 10.58 12.67
CA PRO A 209 -3.62 11.45 13.80
C PRO A 209 -2.13 11.88 13.76
N GLU A 210 -1.73 12.65 12.75
CA GLU A 210 -0.32 12.96 12.46
C GLU A 210 0.28 14.12 13.29
N LYS A 211 -0.54 15.07 13.74
CA LYS A 211 -0.05 16.38 14.24
C LYS A 211 0.90 16.29 15.44
N ASP A 212 0.76 15.25 16.26
CA ASP A 212 1.50 15.13 17.53
C ASP A 212 2.31 13.82 17.66
N ILE A 213 2.43 13.05 16.57
CA ILE A 213 3.02 11.70 16.62
C ILE A 213 4.24 11.63 15.73
N LYS A 214 5.39 11.43 16.36
CA LYS A 214 6.67 11.24 15.67
C LYS A 214 6.91 9.74 15.45
N LEU A 215 7.04 9.36 14.18
CA LEU A 215 7.55 8.06 13.78
C LEU A 215 9.08 8.13 13.63
N ASP A 216 9.76 7.05 14.00
CA ASP A 216 11.18 6.88 13.67
C ASP A 216 11.31 6.63 12.16
N LYS A 217 11.75 7.63 11.41
CA LYS A 217 11.85 7.58 9.94
C LYS A 217 12.70 6.42 9.42
N ASN A 218 13.61 5.87 10.22
CA ASN A 218 14.52 4.80 9.82
C ASN A 218 13.93 3.39 10.07
N LYS A 219 12.90 3.27 10.91
CA LYS A 219 12.35 1.99 11.36
C LYS A 219 10.86 1.84 11.13
N GLU A 220 10.14 2.95 11.12
CA GLU A 220 8.69 3.00 11.09
C GLU A 220 8.22 3.74 9.85
N LYS A 221 7.12 3.24 9.29
CA LYS A 221 6.57 3.76 8.05
C LYS A 221 5.10 4.07 8.21
N SER A 222 4.70 5.27 7.81
CA SER A 222 3.31 5.69 7.88
C SER A 222 2.45 4.86 6.92
N ALA A 223 1.17 4.70 7.25
CA ALA A 223 0.21 4.06 6.37
C ALA A 223 0.10 4.78 5.02
N LYS A 224 0.15 6.12 5.02
CA LYS A 224 0.16 6.92 3.79
C LYS A 224 1.33 6.56 2.88
N ASP A 225 2.53 6.40 3.46
CA ASP A 225 3.71 6.02 2.67
C ASP A 225 3.61 4.58 2.16
N LYS A 226 3.00 3.66 2.93
CA LYS A 226 2.73 2.28 2.47
C LYS A 226 1.75 2.24 1.29
N PHE A 227 0.68 3.03 1.35
CA PHE A 227 -0.24 3.17 0.21
C PHE A 227 0.46 3.74 -1.03
N LYS A 228 1.31 4.75 -0.85
CA LYS A 228 2.10 5.29 -1.97
C LYS A 228 3.03 4.25 -2.58
N GLU A 229 3.75 3.48 -1.76
CA GLU A 229 4.62 2.43 -2.27
C GLU A 229 3.89 1.38 -3.11
N LYS A 230 2.67 0.99 -2.71
CA LYS A 230 1.84 0.05 -3.48
C LYS A 230 1.57 0.52 -4.91
N LEU A 231 1.60 1.82 -5.18
CA LEU A 231 1.43 2.39 -6.53
C LEU A 231 2.61 2.09 -7.45
N ASN A 232 3.83 1.93 -6.92
CA ASN A 232 5.05 1.79 -7.72
C ASN A 232 5.05 0.55 -8.63
N ASP A 233 4.24 -0.46 -8.30
CA ASP A 233 4.14 -1.70 -9.07
C ASP A 233 2.91 -1.77 -10.00
N LYS A 234 2.03 -0.75 -9.97
CA LYS A 234 0.76 -0.74 -10.70
C LYS A 234 0.87 0.05 -11.99
N SER A 235 0.63 -0.60 -13.12
CA SER A 235 0.77 -0.01 -14.45
C SER A 235 -0.56 0.22 -15.17
N THR A 236 -1.70 -0.09 -14.53
CA THR A 236 -3.04 0.09 -15.11
C THR A 236 -3.96 0.90 -14.20
N VAL A 237 -4.95 1.59 -14.80
CA VAL A 237 -5.93 2.42 -14.08
C VAL A 237 -6.68 1.63 -13.01
N ASN A 238 -7.09 0.40 -13.32
CA ASN A 238 -7.84 -0.45 -12.39
C ASN A 238 -6.99 -0.84 -11.17
N GLU A 239 -5.74 -1.25 -11.42
CA GLU A 239 -4.80 -1.59 -10.34
C GLU A 239 -4.53 -0.37 -9.44
N ILE A 240 -4.29 0.80 -10.03
CA ILE A 240 -4.07 2.06 -9.30
C ILE A 240 -5.29 2.42 -8.45
N SER A 241 -6.49 2.32 -9.02
CA SER A 241 -7.76 2.62 -8.34
C SER A 241 -8.00 1.72 -7.14
N SER A 242 -7.52 0.48 -7.17
CA SER A 242 -7.69 -0.50 -6.09
C SER A 242 -6.73 -0.32 -4.91
N VAL A 243 -5.69 0.52 -5.03
CA VAL A 243 -4.68 0.68 -3.97
C VAL A 243 -5.28 1.26 -2.69
N LEU A 244 -6.17 2.24 -2.81
CA LEU A 244 -6.88 2.84 -1.68
C LEU A 244 -8.34 2.39 -1.69
N PRO A 245 -8.78 1.52 -0.74
CA PRO A 245 -10.18 1.13 -0.65
C PRO A 245 -11.09 2.34 -0.41
N SER A 246 -12.26 2.34 -1.05
CA SER A 246 -13.20 3.47 -1.01
C SER A 246 -13.78 3.74 0.38
N ASP A 247 -13.83 2.73 1.25
CA ASP A 247 -14.31 2.81 2.62
C ASP A 247 -13.21 3.19 3.63
N TRP A 248 -11.94 3.25 3.21
CA TRP A 248 -10.81 3.38 4.13
C TRP A 248 -10.80 4.73 4.87
N GLU A 249 -11.15 5.83 4.20
CA GLU A 249 -11.25 7.14 4.83
C GLU A 249 -12.31 7.15 5.96
N ALA A 250 -13.46 6.53 5.71
CA ALA A 250 -14.53 6.41 6.69
C ALA A 250 -14.11 5.54 7.88
N LYS A 251 -13.37 4.44 7.64
CA LYS A 251 -12.76 3.63 8.71
C LYS A 251 -11.80 4.46 9.57
N ILE A 252 -10.92 5.25 8.95
CA ILE A 252 -9.96 6.08 9.70
C ILE A 252 -10.69 7.05 10.65
N LYS A 253 -11.76 7.69 10.18
CA LYS A 253 -12.59 8.59 11.02
C LYS A 253 -13.17 7.84 12.23
N LYS A 254 -13.75 6.65 12.00
CA LYS A 254 -14.26 5.79 13.09
C LYS A 254 -13.17 5.41 14.11
N TYR A 255 -11.97 5.07 13.67
CA TYR A 255 -10.85 4.78 14.58
C TYR A 255 -10.43 6.01 15.40
N ASN A 256 -10.39 7.20 14.79
CA ASN A 256 -10.12 8.44 15.53
C ASN A 256 -11.17 8.71 16.61
N ASP A 257 -12.45 8.46 16.30
CA ASP A 257 -13.56 8.63 17.26
C ASP A 257 -13.40 7.64 18.43
N VAL A 258 -13.11 6.37 18.13
CA VAL A 258 -12.83 5.35 19.16
C VAL A 258 -11.68 5.81 20.04
N LEU A 259 -10.53 6.17 19.45
CA LEU A 259 -9.34 6.58 20.21
C LEU A 259 -9.60 7.81 21.09
N SER A 260 -10.46 8.73 20.64
CA SER A 260 -10.85 9.93 21.41
C SER A 260 -11.73 9.57 22.61
N SER A 261 -12.57 8.53 22.47
CA SER A 261 -13.45 8.05 23.55
C SER A 261 -12.73 7.25 24.66
N LEU A 262 -11.46 6.89 24.46
CA LEU A 262 -10.70 6.06 25.41
C LEU A 262 -10.12 6.82 26.60
N SER A 263 -10.20 8.15 26.63
CA SER A 263 -9.64 8.98 27.71
C SER A 263 -10.24 8.68 29.09
N SER A 264 -11.47 8.14 29.13
CA SER A 264 -12.10 7.66 30.37
C SER A 264 -11.44 6.40 30.93
N LEU A 265 -10.82 5.59 30.07
CA LEU A 265 -10.23 4.29 30.41
C LEU A 265 -8.71 4.33 30.49
N LEU A 266 -8.06 5.10 29.61
CA LEU A 266 -6.62 5.09 29.37
C LEU A 266 -5.99 6.44 29.64
N ASN A 267 -4.72 6.43 30.02
CA ASN A 267 -3.92 7.65 30.13
C ASN A 267 -3.40 8.11 28.76
N ASN A 268 -2.90 9.34 28.71
CA ASN A 268 -2.42 9.95 27.46
C ASN A 268 -1.25 9.20 26.81
N SER A 269 -0.37 8.58 27.59
CA SER A 269 0.76 7.80 27.07
C SER A 269 0.28 6.56 26.31
N GLN A 270 -0.67 5.82 26.89
CA GLN A 270 -1.30 4.66 26.26
C GLN A 270 -2.02 5.06 24.96
N ILE A 271 -2.82 6.13 24.99
CA ILE A 271 -3.53 6.63 23.79
C ILE A 271 -2.53 7.05 22.71
N THR A 272 -1.43 7.70 23.09
CA THR A 272 -0.38 8.11 22.14
C THR A 272 0.27 6.89 21.47
N ASN A 273 0.57 5.83 22.23
CA ASN A 273 1.11 4.58 21.69
C ASN A 273 0.13 3.88 20.74
N LEU A 274 -1.17 3.88 21.06
CA LEU A 274 -2.21 3.35 20.17
C LEU A 274 -2.31 4.15 18.87
N LYS A 275 -2.32 5.49 18.96
CA LYS A 275 -2.32 6.35 17.77
C LYS A 275 -1.05 6.17 16.93
N LYS A 276 0.11 5.92 17.55
CA LYS A 276 1.36 5.58 16.84
C LYS A 276 1.24 4.26 16.07
N GLY A 277 0.60 3.25 16.67
CA GLY A 277 0.26 2.00 15.99
C GLY A 277 -0.69 2.23 14.82
N PHE A 278 -1.75 3.00 15.04
CA PHE A 278 -2.75 3.34 14.02
C PHE A 278 -2.16 4.09 12.83
N LEU A 279 -1.24 5.03 13.07
CA LEU A 279 -0.56 5.78 12.01
C LEU A 279 0.25 4.88 11.05
N GLN A 280 0.59 3.67 11.48
CA GLN A 280 1.31 2.68 10.68
C GLN A 280 0.39 1.63 10.05
N THR A 281 -0.91 1.64 10.36
CA THR A 281 -1.88 0.64 9.89
C THR A 281 -2.51 1.05 8.56
N ASP A 282 -2.30 0.20 7.55
CA ASP A 282 -2.92 0.31 6.23
C ASP A 282 -3.88 -0.87 5.99
N ASN A 283 -4.37 -1.02 4.75
CA ASN A 283 -5.31 -2.06 4.36
C ASN A 283 -4.67 -3.46 4.14
N SER A 284 -3.46 -3.69 4.63
CA SER A 284 -2.76 -4.97 4.44
C SER A 284 -3.37 -6.07 5.32
N ILE A 285 -3.47 -7.27 4.74
CA ILE A 285 -4.06 -8.48 5.36
C ILE A 285 -3.00 -9.49 5.85
N GLY A 286 -1.72 -9.26 5.55
CA GLY A 286 -0.61 -10.16 5.88
C GLY A 286 0.19 -9.70 7.10
N GLU A 287 1.51 -9.86 7.05
CA GLU A 287 2.41 -9.51 8.15
C GLU A 287 2.46 -8.00 8.41
N GLY A 288 2.69 -7.63 9.68
CA GLY A 288 2.87 -6.25 10.11
C GLY A 288 1.65 -5.64 10.80
N ARG A 289 1.50 -4.31 10.64
CA ARG A 289 0.46 -3.49 11.29
C ARG A 289 -0.86 -3.57 10.52
N THR A 290 -1.57 -4.68 10.68
CA THR A 290 -2.88 -4.91 10.05
C THR A 290 -4.03 -4.21 10.78
N GLU A 291 -5.20 -4.16 10.15
CA GLU A 291 -6.45 -3.70 10.78
C GLU A 291 -6.84 -4.57 11.98
N SER A 292 -6.73 -5.91 11.86
CA SER A 292 -6.99 -6.84 12.98
C SER A 292 -6.09 -6.53 14.18
N LEU A 293 -4.78 -6.42 13.95
CA LEU A 293 -3.84 -6.11 15.03
C LEU A 293 -4.14 -4.75 15.66
N LEU A 294 -4.60 -3.76 14.88
CA LEU A 294 -5.03 -2.48 15.42
C LEU A 294 -6.25 -2.63 16.35
N ILE A 295 -7.28 -3.35 15.92
CA ILE A 295 -8.48 -3.62 16.72
C ILE A 295 -8.10 -4.30 18.03
N PHE A 296 -7.30 -5.37 17.95
CA PHE A 296 -6.78 -6.08 19.11
C PHE A 296 -6.07 -5.13 20.08
N ASN A 297 -5.09 -4.37 19.59
CA ASN A 297 -4.31 -3.47 20.43
C ASN A 297 -5.17 -2.41 21.11
N ILE A 298 -6.11 -1.80 20.38
CA ILE A 298 -7.01 -0.80 20.95
C ILE A 298 -7.88 -1.43 22.05
N TYR A 299 -8.58 -2.51 21.71
CA TYR A 299 -9.56 -3.13 22.61
C TYR A 299 -8.89 -3.74 23.85
N GLU A 300 -7.87 -4.57 23.67
CA GLU A 300 -7.23 -5.26 24.79
C GLU A 300 -6.41 -4.31 25.66
N THR A 301 -5.86 -3.21 25.12
CA THR A 301 -5.27 -2.16 25.96
C THR A 301 -6.33 -1.48 26.82
N ALA A 302 -7.47 -1.10 26.21
CA ALA A 302 -8.60 -0.51 26.94
C ALA A 302 -9.13 -1.46 28.04
N ARG A 303 -9.24 -2.76 27.73
CA ARG A 303 -9.72 -3.79 28.65
C ARG A 303 -8.73 -4.07 29.78
N ARG A 304 -7.50 -4.46 29.44
CA ARG A 304 -6.50 -4.96 30.40
C ARG A 304 -5.85 -3.85 31.21
N SER A 305 -5.58 -2.70 30.60
CA SER A 305 -4.84 -1.62 31.26
C SER A 305 -5.71 -0.48 31.74
N GLY A 306 -6.96 -0.39 31.29
CA GLY A 306 -7.91 0.64 31.72
C GLY A 306 -9.04 0.07 32.56
N PHE A 307 -9.91 -0.72 31.92
CA PHE A 307 -11.14 -1.22 32.51
C PHE A 307 -10.91 -2.14 33.72
N ILE A 308 -10.11 -3.21 33.59
CA ILE A 308 -9.88 -4.17 34.68
C ILE A 308 -9.29 -3.48 35.93
N PRO A 309 -8.20 -2.69 35.84
CA PRO A 309 -7.64 -2.00 37.00
C PRO A 309 -8.62 -1.02 37.65
N LYS A 310 -9.45 -0.33 36.86
CA LYS A 310 -10.47 0.58 37.39
C LYS A 310 -11.54 -0.16 38.19
N ILE A 311 -11.99 -1.33 37.73
CA ILE A 311 -12.89 -2.19 38.51
C ILE A 311 -12.21 -2.67 39.80
N ASP A 312 -10.93 -3.06 39.73
CA ASP A 312 -10.19 -3.52 40.90
C ASP A 312 -10.01 -2.45 41.98
N SER A 313 -9.89 -1.19 41.56
CA SER A 313 -9.78 -0.03 42.46
C SER A 313 -11.06 0.32 43.24
N LEU A 314 -12.21 -0.25 42.89
CA LEU A 314 -13.49 0.01 43.55
C LEU A 314 -13.50 -0.62 44.95
N SER A 315 -13.37 0.20 45.99
CA SER A 315 -13.08 -0.26 47.36
C SER A 315 -14.24 -0.94 48.08
N LYS A 316 -15.49 -0.63 47.73
CA LYS A 316 -16.69 -1.10 48.42
C LYS A 316 -17.31 -2.34 47.75
N LEU A 317 -16.91 -2.65 46.52
CA LEU A 317 -17.31 -3.89 45.85
C LEU A 317 -16.53 -5.10 46.39
N SER A 318 -17.26 -6.18 46.68
CA SER A 318 -16.65 -7.48 46.98
C SER A 318 -15.89 -8.03 45.77
N LYS A 319 -15.00 -8.99 46.02
CA LYS A 319 -14.23 -9.66 44.96
C LYS A 319 -15.14 -10.34 43.94
N GLU A 320 -16.19 -11.01 44.40
CA GLU A 320 -17.16 -11.71 43.56
C GLU A 320 -17.90 -10.74 42.63
N ASN A 321 -18.29 -9.58 43.14
CA ASN A 321 -18.95 -8.54 42.34
C ASN A 321 -18.00 -7.93 41.31
N LYS A 322 -16.73 -7.67 41.67
CA LYS A 322 -15.70 -7.23 40.71
C LYS A 322 -15.54 -8.23 39.57
N ASP A 323 -15.42 -9.51 39.90
CA ASP A 323 -15.26 -10.57 38.89
C ASP A 323 -16.50 -10.69 37.99
N LYS A 324 -17.71 -10.49 38.54
CA LYS A 324 -18.96 -10.44 37.76
C LYS A 324 -18.96 -9.30 36.74
N PHE A 325 -18.48 -8.12 37.11
CA PHE A 325 -18.36 -7.00 36.15
C PHE A 325 -17.30 -7.28 35.09
N LYS A 326 -16.13 -7.81 35.47
CA LYS A 326 -15.06 -8.12 34.52
C LYS A 326 -15.48 -9.15 33.46
N LYS A 327 -16.20 -10.20 33.86
CA LYS A 327 -16.68 -11.27 32.95
C LYS A 327 -17.68 -10.81 31.89
N GLN A 328 -18.27 -9.61 32.04
CA GLN A 328 -19.18 -9.05 31.03
C GLN A 328 -18.43 -8.45 29.84
N ALA A 329 -17.13 -8.16 30.00
CA ALA A 329 -16.30 -7.70 28.90
C ALA A 329 -15.87 -8.88 28.02
N ASP A 330 -15.98 -8.71 26.70
CA ASP A 330 -15.47 -9.70 25.75
C ASP A 330 -13.93 -9.75 25.85
N GLU A 331 -13.32 -10.87 25.46
CA GLU A 331 -11.87 -11.03 25.44
C GLU A 331 -11.41 -11.49 24.05
N ILE A 332 -10.36 -10.84 23.54
CA ILE A 332 -9.58 -11.36 22.42
C ILE A 332 -8.31 -11.98 22.98
N LYS A 333 -8.11 -13.29 22.73
CA LYS A 333 -6.92 -14.01 23.18
C LYS A 333 -5.69 -13.56 22.38
N ASP A 334 -4.51 -13.60 23.00
CA ASP A 334 -3.26 -13.14 22.38
C ASP A 334 -2.92 -13.90 21.09
N ASN A 335 -3.19 -15.21 21.08
CA ASN A 335 -3.03 -16.06 19.90
C ASN A 335 -4.05 -15.76 18.78
N GLN A 336 -5.00 -14.86 19.03
CA GLN A 336 -6.01 -14.40 18.06
C GLN A 336 -5.82 -12.95 17.61
N SER A 337 -4.71 -12.31 17.99
CA SER A 337 -4.46 -10.88 17.75
C SER A 337 -4.56 -10.43 16.29
N GLN A 338 -4.37 -11.33 15.33
CA GLN A 338 -4.41 -11.03 13.89
C GLN A 338 -5.63 -11.63 13.17
N ASN A 339 -6.33 -12.60 13.78
CA ASN A 339 -7.34 -13.44 13.10
C ASN A 339 -8.65 -13.59 13.91
N HIS A 340 -8.96 -12.63 14.78
CA HIS A 340 -10.17 -12.62 15.62
C HIS A 340 -11.49 -12.37 14.88
N GLY A 341 -11.46 -12.05 13.58
CA GLY A 341 -12.66 -11.86 12.75
C GLY A 341 -13.55 -10.68 13.18
N LYS A 342 -12.97 -9.67 13.82
CA LYS A 342 -13.70 -8.46 14.30
C LYS A 342 -13.40 -7.28 13.37
N ASN A 343 -14.34 -6.36 13.29
CA ASN A 343 -14.25 -5.13 12.50
C ASN A 343 -14.37 -3.89 13.39
N ILE A 344 -14.31 -2.70 12.78
CA ILE A 344 -14.43 -1.42 13.47
C ILE A 344 -15.79 -1.23 14.15
N GLU A 345 -16.88 -1.76 13.59
CA GLU A 345 -18.21 -1.73 14.21
C GLU A 345 -18.21 -2.46 15.55
N TRP A 346 -17.68 -3.69 15.57
CA TRP A 346 -17.53 -4.46 16.80
C TRP A 346 -16.66 -3.74 17.83
N LEU A 347 -15.58 -3.07 17.40
CA LEU A 347 -14.70 -2.31 18.29
C LEU A 347 -15.45 -1.14 18.94
N ILE A 348 -16.22 -0.36 18.16
CA ILE A 348 -17.02 0.76 18.67
C ILE A 348 -18.01 0.28 19.73
N GLU A 349 -18.76 -0.79 19.44
CA GLU A 349 -19.74 -1.35 20.36
C GLU A 349 -19.10 -1.82 21.66
N ASN A 350 -17.96 -2.52 21.57
CA ASN A 350 -17.32 -3.11 22.73
C ASN A 350 -16.59 -2.08 23.61
N VAL A 351 -16.00 -1.03 23.03
CA VAL A 351 -15.47 0.09 23.82
C VAL A 351 -16.59 0.83 24.57
N LYS A 352 -17.75 1.03 23.94
CA LYS A 352 -18.94 1.59 24.61
C LYS A 352 -19.43 0.67 25.73
N LYS A 353 -19.46 -0.65 25.49
CA LYS A 353 -19.82 -1.67 26.48
C LYS A 353 -18.90 -1.62 27.70
N LEU A 354 -17.58 -1.51 27.52
CA LEU A 354 -16.62 -1.36 28.63
C LEU A 354 -16.94 -0.14 29.51
N ASN A 355 -17.18 1.03 28.89
CA ASN A 355 -17.54 2.25 29.60
C ASN A 355 -18.87 2.11 30.37
N SER A 356 -19.88 1.48 29.76
CA SER A 356 -21.16 1.24 30.41
C SER A 356 -21.05 0.30 31.61
N ILE A 357 -20.30 -0.80 31.48
CA ILE A 357 -20.07 -1.75 32.57
C ILE A 357 -19.33 -1.06 33.72
N LEU A 358 -18.29 -0.28 33.40
CA LEU A 358 -17.52 0.46 34.40
C LEU A 358 -18.39 1.46 35.16
N LYS A 359 -19.25 2.20 34.46
CA LYS A 359 -20.18 3.14 35.09
C LYS A 359 -21.12 2.43 36.06
N ASN A 360 -21.71 1.31 35.64
CA ASN A 360 -22.59 0.52 36.50
C ASN A 360 -21.86 0.00 37.75
N ALA A 361 -20.61 -0.44 37.61
CA ALA A 361 -19.79 -0.87 38.73
C ALA A 361 -19.48 0.28 39.70
N GLN A 362 -19.17 1.47 39.17
CA GLN A 362 -18.95 2.68 39.98
C GLN A 362 -20.21 3.11 40.73
N ASP A 363 -21.38 3.00 40.11
CA ASP A 363 -22.64 3.35 40.74
C ASP A 363 -23.01 2.34 41.84
N GLU A 364 -22.71 1.06 41.64
CA GLU A 364 -22.85 0.03 42.68
C GLU A 364 -21.89 0.25 43.85
N ASP A 365 -20.63 0.61 43.57
CA ASP A 365 -19.64 0.95 44.61
C ASP A 365 -20.08 2.15 45.46
N LYS A 366 -20.81 3.11 44.88
CA LYS A 366 -21.31 4.30 45.61
C LYS A 366 -22.50 4.01 46.50
N LYS A 367 -23.23 2.90 46.32
CA LYS A 367 -24.43 2.62 47.12
C LYS A 367 -24.06 2.55 48.59
N PRO A 368 -24.84 3.20 49.48
CA PRO A 368 -24.65 3.04 50.91
C PRO A 368 -24.82 1.55 51.22
N HIS A 369 -23.90 0.96 52.00
CA HIS A 369 -24.17 -0.31 52.63
C HIS A 369 -25.44 -0.11 53.45
N SER A 370 -26.55 -0.70 53.01
CA SER A 370 -27.71 -0.85 53.87
C SER A 370 -27.20 -1.63 55.07
N SER A 371 -27.02 -0.93 56.20
CA SER A 371 -26.89 -1.57 57.49
C SER A 371 -28.09 -2.49 57.61
N GLN A 372 -27.88 -3.79 57.38
CA GLN A 372 -28.86 -4.78 57.78
C GLN A 372 -29.03 -4.56 59.28
N GLY A 373 -30.24 -4.12 59.63
CA GLY A 373 -30.60 -3.65 60.96
C GLY A 373 -30.18 -4.66 62.01
N ALA A 374 -29.56 -4.10 63.05
CA ALA A 374 -29.40 -4.73 64.35
C ALA A 374 -30.74 -5.06 65.00
#